data_AF-A0A4Y7SM84-F1
#
_entry.id   AF-A0A4Y7SM84-F1
#
_cell.length_a   1.000
_cell.length_b   1.000
_cell.length_c   1.000
_cell.angle_alpha   90.00
_cell.angle_beta   90.00
_cell.angle_gamma   90.00
#
_symmetry.space_group_name_H-M   'P 1'
#
loop_
_entity.id
_entity.type
_entity.pdbx_description
1 polymer ?
#
loop_
_entity_poly.entity_id
_entity_poly.type
_entity_poly.pdbx_seq_one_letter_code
_entity_poly.pdbx_strand_id
1 'polypeptide(L)'
;MTALPSGPVVQQRFFVGDMQRFNMVEITSATTAGDVVEMIEAQGGLAGITGSGGWMVFEVAQDFGMERPIRSFELLSDVQASWNKDKMVNLFVLKLTPFAVPLHRNAIPSSSPVHSGYVEWEQKRGKWSKRFMQLREHSLWISKREGKEQVLLCSLSNFDAYIVNRNHRAPKPFAFSLKSTDSLTFFENASDYVHNLSCNERDGKLWMEKILVARSYVLQQERQILFNPKAAGASGAALSRAGTLARKGTTRRPVEAPLVSVPPLVFSDQVQRSQPFEPGSLLHGRVS
;
A
#
# COMPACT_ATOMS: atom_id res chain seq x y z
N MET A 1 -24.90 -25.42 20.43
CA MET A 1 -23.82 -24.70 19.71
C MET A 1 -24.36 -24.33 18.35
N THR A 2 -24.74 -23.08 18.16
CA THR A 2 -25.32 -22.60 16.91
C THR A 2 -24.16 -22.38 15.93
N ALA A 3 -24.11 -23.15 14.85
CA ALA A 3 -23.14 -22.93 13.78
C ALA A 3 -23.34 -21.51 13.25
N LEU A 4 -22.29 -20.68 13.31
CA LEU A 4 -22.28 -19.40 12.61
C LEU A 4 -22.55 -19.70 11.12
N PRO A 5 -23.43 -18.95 10.44
CA PRO A 5 -23.73 -19.20 9.05
C PRO A 5 -22.43 -19.12 8.24
N SER A 6 -22.07 -20.22 7.57
CA SER A 6 -20.98 -20.23 6.60
C SER A 6 -21.29 -19.18 5.54
N GLY A 7 -20.38 -18.22 5.34
CA GLY A 7 -20.48 -17.26 4.24
C GLY A 7 -20.64 -17.97 2.88
N PRO A 8 -20.99 -17.24 1.82
CA PRO A 8 -21.16 -17.85 0.50
C PRO A 8 -19.91 -18.63 0.11
N VAL A 9 -20.11 -19.90 -0.25
CA VAL A 9 -19.05 -20.78 -0.78
C VAL A 9 -18.91 -20.48 -2.27
N VAL A 10 -17.68 -20.20 -2.70
CA VAL A 10 -17.35 -19.92 -4.10
C VAL A 10 -16.38 -20.97 -4.60
N GLN A 11 -16.68 -21.57 -5.76
CA GLN A 11 -15.74 -22.46 -6.43
C GLN A 11 -14.70 -21.65 -7.20
N GLN A 12 -13.43 -21.84 -6.88
CA GLN A 12 -12.32 -21.10 -7.46
C GLN A 12 -11.27 -22.05 -8.05
N ARG A 13 -10.74 -21.70 -9.22
CA ARG A 13 -9.64 -22.41 -9.85
C ARG A 13 -8.32 -22.00 -9.23
N PHE A 14 -7.51 -23.00 -8.88
CA PHE A 14 -6.12 -22.87 -8.46
C PHE A 14 -5.24 -23.62 -9.44
N PHE A 15 -4.52 -22.88 -10.27
CA PHE A 15 -3.58 -23.45 -11.22
C PHE A 15 -2.32 -23.93 -10.51
N VAL A 16 -1.60 -24.89 -11.09
CA VAL A 16 -0.35 -25.41 -10.54
C VAL A 16 0.77 -25.22 -11.55
N GLY A 17 1.84 -24.51 -11.17
CA GLY A 17 3.01 -24.29 -12.03
C GLY A 17 2.72 -23.44 -13.26
N ASP A 18 2.70 -24.08 -14.44
CA ASP A 18 2.63 -23.46 -15.77
C ASP A 18 1.21 -23.12 -16.25
N MET A 19 0.23 -23.19 -15.34
CA MET A 19 -1.18 -22.91 -15.61
C MET A 19 -1.89 -23.89 -16.55
N GLN A 20 -1.29 -25.05 -16.85
CA GLN A 20 -1.96 -26.09 -17.64
C GLN A 20 -2.86 -27.00 -16.79
N ARG A 21 -2.50 -27.19 -15.51
CA ARG A 21 -3.26 -27.99 -14.55
C ARG A 21 -3.88 -27.09 -13.51
N PHE A 22 -5.09 -27.42 -13.07
CA PHE A 22 -5.77 -26.71 -11.97
C PHE A 22 -6.57 -27.67 -11.09
N ASN A 23 -6.80 -27.24 -9.85
CA ASN A 23 -7.72 -27.86 -8.92
C ASN A 23 -8.89 -26.89 -8.69
N MET A 24 -10.11 -27.42 -8.57
CA MET A 24 -11.27 -26.67 -8.15
C MET A 24 -11.35 -26.74 -6.63
N VAL A 25 -11.30 -25.59 -5.96
CA VAL A 25 -11.37 -25.51 -4.50
C VAL A 25 -12.54 -24.63 -4.11
N GLU A 26 -13.30 -25.11 -3.13
CA GLU A 26 -14.36 -24.35 -2.49
C GLU A 26 -13.75 -23.41 -1.47
N ILE A 27 -13.87 -22.10 -1.70
CA ILE A 27 -13.37 -21.06 -0.81
C ILE A 27 -14.53 -20.33 -0.14
N THR A 28 -14.32 -19.95 1.10
CA THR A 28 -15.22 -19.10 1.90
C THR A 28 -14.49 -17.79 2.25
N SER A 29 -15.19 -16.86 2.90
CA SER A 29 -14.57 -15.64 3.43
C SER A 29 -13.54 -15.90 4.53
N ALA A 30 -13.47 -17.11 5.08
CA ALA A 30 -12.48 -17.51 6.09
C ALA A 30 -11.30 -18.30 5.51
N THR A 31 -11.36 -18.69 4.23
CA THR A 31 -10.32 -19.53 3.61
C THR A 31 -9.04 -18.74 3.37
N THR A 32 -7.94 -19.23 3.95
CA THR A 32 -6.61 -18.66 3.78
C THR A 32 -5.87 -19.29 2.61
N ALA A 33 -4.78 -18.65 2.17
CA ALA A 33 -3.90 -19.24 1.16
C ALA A 33 -3.24 -20.55 1.64
N GLY A 34 -2.96 -20.67 2.95
CA GLY A 34 -2.38 -21.87 3.55
C GLY A 34 -3.34 -23.06 3.47
N ASP A 35 -4.62 -22.84 3.82
CA ASP A 35 -5.66 -23.89 3.75
C ASP A 35 -5.75 -24.47 2.33
N VAL A 36 -5.62 -23.63 1.29
CA VAL A 36 -5.67 -24.09 -0.10
C VAL A 36 -4.45 -24.92 -0.49
N VAL A 37 -3.25 -24.56 -0.02
CA VAL A 37 -2.06 -25.39 -0.25
C VAL A 37 -2.25 -26.77 0.39
N GLU A 38 -2.70 -26.82 1.66
CA GLU A 38 -2.95 -28.08 2.37
C GLU A 38 -4.03 -28.93 1.70
N MET A 39 -5.15 -28.31 1.28
CA MET A 39 -6.24 -29.00 0.58
C MET A 39 -5.77 -29.63 -0.74
N ILE A 40 -5.02 -28.90 -1.56
CA ILE A 40 -4.55 -29.40 -2.86
C ILE A 40 -3.45 -30.46 -2.66
N GLU A 41 -2.59 -30.30 -1.66
CA GLU A 41 -1.58 -31.30 -1.31
C GLU A 41 -2.22 -32.61 -0.84
N ALA A 42 -3.22 -32.55 0.05
CA ALA A 42 -3.95 -33.71 0.54
C ALA A 42 -4.69 -34.48 -0.57
N GLN A 43 -5.08 -33.80 -1.64
CA GLN A 43 -5.69 -34.39 -2.83
C GLN A 43 -4.65 -34.97 -3.82
N GLY A 44 -3.36 -34.88 -3.52
CA GLY A 44 -2.28 -35.29 -4.41
C GLY A 44 -2.05 -34.35 -5.59
N GLY A 45 -2.67 -33.16 -5.61
CA GLY A 45 -2.59 -32.21 -6.72
C GLY A 45 -1.19 -31.61 -6.93
N LEU A 46 -0.29 -31.77 -5.95
CA LEU A 46 1.11 -31.35 -6.00
C LEU A 46 2.09 -32.53 -6.17
N ALA A 47 1.59 -33.76 -6.17
CA ALA A 47 2.41 -34.96 -6.21
C ALA A 47 3.25 -35.03 -7.50
N GLY A 48 4.50 -35.46 -7.36
CA GLY A 48 5.44 -35.62 -8.49
C GLY A 48 6.03 -34.31 -9.03
N ILE A 49 5.69 -33.15 -8.48
CA ILE A 49 6.30 -31.87 -8.86
C ILE A 49 7.48 -31.58 -7.94
N THR A 50 8.67 -31.44 -8.52
CA THR A 50 9.93 -31.16 -7.80
C THR A 50 10.44 -29.76 -8.10
N GLY A 51 11.04 -29.12 -7.10
CA GLY A 51 11.69 -27.81 -7.24
C GLY A 51 12.24 -27.33 -5.91
N SER A 52 12.75 -26.09 -5.87
CA SER A 52 13.33 -25.49 -4.67
C SER A 52 12.34 -24.56 -3.95
N GLY A 53 12.40 -24.52 -2.62
CA GLY A 53 11.56 -23.65 -1.80
C GLY A 53 10.30 -24.36 -1.31
N GLY A 54 9.29 -23.59 -0.92
CA GLY A 54 8.00 -24.12 -0.45
C GLY A 54 6.86 -23.70 -1.36
N TRP A 55 5.75 -24.43 -1.29
CA TRP A 55 4.53 -24.10 -2.02
C TRP A 55 3.87 -22.85 -1.43
N MET A 56 3.54 -21.90 -2.30
CA MET A 56 2.70 -20.76 -1.96
C MET A 56 1.68 -20.53 -3.07
N VAL A 57 0.51 -19.99 -2.69
CA VAL A 57 -0.42 -19.41 -3.66
C VAL A 57 0.15 -18.08 -4.13
N PHE A 58 0.06 -17.80 -5.42
CA PHE A 58 0.40 -16.53 -6.04
C PHE A 58 -0.87 -15.87 -6.55
N GLU A 59 -0.99 -14.57 -6.32
CA GLU A 59 -1.90 -13.71 -7.07
C GLU A 59 -1.22 -13.36 -8.39
N VAL A 60 -1.81 -13.75 -9.51
CA VAL A 60 -1.36 -13.32 -10.83
C VAL A 60 -2.32 -12.22 -11.31
N ALA A 61 -1.84 -10.98 -11.21
CA ALA A 61 -2.53 -9.79 -11.69
C ALA A 61 -2.26 -9.61 -13.19
N GLN A 62 -2.98 -10.37 -14.03
CA GLN A 62 -2.81 -10.40 -15.48
C GLN A 62 -3.09 -9.04 -16.13
N ASP A 63 -4.02 -8.27 -15.57
CA ASP A 63 -4.33 -6.91 -15.99
C ASP A 63 -3.11 -5.96 -15.90
N PHE A 64 -2.15 -6.26 -15.04
CA PHE A 64 -0.88 -5.53 -14.91
C PHE A 64 0.35 -6.34 -15.38
N GLY A 65 0.20 -7.63 -15.66
CA GLY A 65 1.30 -8.49 -16.09
C GLY A 65 2.34 -8.75 -15.00
N MET A 66 1.88 -8.92 -13.76
CA MET A 66 2.72 -9.07 -12.58
C MET A 66 2.10 -10.03 -11.58
N GLU A 67 2.88 -10.48 -10.61
CA GLU A 67 2.42 -11.44 -9.61
C GLU A 67 3.11 -11.28 -8.26
N ARG A 68 2.49 -11.78 -7.19
CA ARG A 68 3.12 -11.84 -5.87
C ARG A 68 2.78 -13.13 -5.14
N PRO A 69 3.66 -13.63 -4.26
CA PRO A 69 3.28 -14.67 -3.32
C PRO A 69 2.26 -14.14 -2.32
N ILE A 70 1.24 -14.95 -2.02
CA ILE A 70 0.25 -14.70 -0.98
C ILE A 70 0.68 -15.50 0.24
N ARG A 71 0.86 -14.81 1.37
CA ARG A 71 1.30 -15.43 2.63
C ARG A 71 0.24 -16.42 3.09
N SER A 72 0.66 -17.53 3.71
CA SER A 72 -0.24 -18.62 4.12
C SER A 72 -1.40 -18.17 5.01
N PHE A 73 -1.25 -17.04 5.70
CA PHE A 73 -2.25 -16.51 6.61
C PHE A 73 -3.17 -15.45 6.00
N GLU A 74 -2.92 -14.96 4.78
CA GLU A 74 -3.81 -14.01 4.10
C GLU A 74 -5.12 -14.69 3.68
N LEU A 75 -6.23 -13.96 3.78
CA LEU A 75 -7.55 -14.41 3.31
C LEU A 75 -7.66 -14.19 1.80
N LEU A 76 -8.11 -15.21 1.08
CA LEU A 76 -8.23 -15.14 -0.38
C LEU A 76 -9.35 -14.21 -0.82
N SER A 77 -10.41 -14.08 -0.01
CA SER A 77 -11.47 -13.11 -0.22
C SER A 77 -10.97 -11.66 -0.25
N ASP A 78 -10.01 -11.32 0.61
CA ASP A 78 -9.43 -9.97 0.69
C ASP A 78 -8.58 -9.69 -0.55
N VAL A 79 -7.86 -10.69 -1.05
CA VAL A 79 -7.10 -10.59 -2.30
C VAL A 79 -8.05 -10.36 -3.48
N GLN A 80 -9.12 -11.14 -3.58
CA GLN A 80 -10.12 -11.00 -4.65
C GLN A 80 -10.89 -9.68 -4.58
N ALA A 81 -11.06 -9.10 -3.39
CA ALA A 81 -11.74 -7.81 -3.23
C ALA A 81 -11.00 -6.66 -3.94
N SER A 82 -9.69 -6.80 -4.15
CA SER A 82 -8.87 -5.83 -4.90
C SER A 82 -9.01 -5.95 -6.41
N TRP A 83 -9.52 -7.07 -6.92
CA TRP A 83 -9.55 -7.37 -8.35
C TRP A 83 -10.64 -6.59 -9.08
N ASN A 84 -10.34 -6.20 -10.32
CA ASN A 84 -11.34 -5.68 -11.22
C ASN A 84 -12.26 -6.81 -11.70
N LYS A 85 -13.47 -6.86 -11.12
CA LYS A 85 -14.49 -7.87 -11.40
C LYS A 85 -15.06 -7.80 -12.82
N ASP A 86 -14.87 -6.70 -13.54
CA ASP A 86 -15.36 -6.56 -14.92
C ASP A 86 -14.42 -7.26 -15.93
N LYS A 87 -13.15 -7.43 -15.58
CA LYS A 87 -12.14 -8.02 -16.48
C LYS A 87 -11.92 -9.51 -16.24
N MET A 88 -12.12 -10.01 -15.01
CA MET A 88 -11.97 -11.42 -14.61
C MET A 88 -10.71 -12.12 -15.16
N VAL A 89 -9.59 -11.38 -15.30
CA VAL A 89 -8.33 -11.92 -15.84
C VAL A 89 -7.36 -12.40 -14.77
N ASN A 90 -7.57 -11.99 -13.52
CA ASN A 90 -6.69 -12.34 -12.40
C ASN A 90 -6.99 -13.74 -11.89
N LEU A 91 -5.96 -14.43 -11.42
CA LEU A 91 -6.05 -15.86 -11.09
C LEU A 91 -5.06 -16.24 -9.99
N PHE A 92 -5.32 -17.40 -9.39
CA PHE A 92 -4.45 -18.00 -8.39
C PHE A 92 -3.60 -19.12 -8.98
N VAL A 93 -2.30 -19.12 -8.67
CA VAL A 93 -1.36 -20.17 -9.08
C VAL A 93 -0.55 -20.66 -7.89
N LEU A 94 -0.45 -21.97 -7.69
CA LEU A 94 0.48 -22.56 -6.75
C LEU A 94 1.85 -22.68 -7.42
N LYS A 95 2.88 -22.18 -6.74
CA LYS A 95 4.28 -22.23 -7.20
C LYS A 95 5.21 -22.58 -6.06
N LEU A 96 6.28 -23.32 -6.37
CA LEU A 96 7.44 -23.45 -5.49
C LEU A 96 8.24 -22.15 -5.53
N THR A 97 8.56 -21.62 -4.36
CA THR A 97 9.26 -20.34 -4.26
C THR A 97 10.20 -20.28 -3.05
N PRO A 98 11.38 -19.64 -3.18
CA PRO A 98 12.25 -19.39 -2.03
C PRO A 98 11.61 -18.44 -1.01
N PHE A 99 10.57 -17.67 -1.39
CA PHE A 99 9.87 -16.77 -0.46
C PHE A 99 9.08 -17.49 0.63
N ALA A 100 8.82 -18.80 0.49
CA ALA A 100 8.08 -19.57 1.48
C ALA A 100 8.73 -19.52 2.88
N VAL A 101 10.07 -19.47 2.93
CA VAL A 101 10.81 -19.39 4.20
C VAL A 101 10.68 -18.00 4.86
N PRO A 102 11.10 -16.88 4.23
CA PRO A 102 11.02 -15.56 4.86
C PRO A 102 9.59 -15.05 5.05
N LEU A 103 8.60 -15.58 4.31
CA LEU A 103 7.19 -15.20 4.45
C LEU A 103 6.38 -16.12 5.35
N HIS A 104 7.00 -17.16 5.92
CA HIS A 104 6.34 -18.03 6.88
C HIS A 104 5.91 -17.24 8.12
N ARG A 105 4.79 -17.62 8.74
CA ARG A 105 4.25 -16.94 9.94
C ARG A 105 5.28 -16.85 11.08
N ASN A 106 6.09 -17.90 11.26
CA ASN A 106 7.12 -17.94 12.30
C ASN A 106 8.39 -17.15 11.94
N ALA A 107 8.53 -16.69 10.70
CA ALA A 107 9.66 -15.88 10.24
C ALA A 107 9.35 -14.37 10.31
N ILE A 108 8.14 -13.98 10.70
CA ILE A 108 7.76 -12.58 10.86
C ILE A 108 8.62 -11.97 11.97
N PRO A 109 9.39 -10.90 11.70
CA PRO A 109 10.28 -10.30 12.68
C PRO A 109 9.50 -9.59 13.79
N SER A 110 10.15 -9.36 14.93
CA SER A 110 9.59 -8.55 16.03
C SER A 110 9.51 -7.05 15.71
N SER A 111 10.23 -6.60 14.68
CA SER A 111 10.20 -5.22 14.17
C SER A 111 10.20 -5.21 12.65
N SER A 112 9.51 -4.24 12.05
CA SER A 112 9.47 -4.10 10.59
C SER A 112 10.88 -3.85 10.02
N PRO A 113 11.26 -4.55 8.94
CA PRO A 113 12.54 -4.32 8.27
C PRO A 113 12.70 -2.88 7.77
N VAL A 114 13.95 -2.42 7.75
CA VAL A 114 14.35 -1.20 7.06
C VAL A 114 15.24 -1.55 5.88
N HIS A 115 15.17 -0.76 4.81
CA HIS A 115 16.07 -0.90 3.67
C HIS A 115 16.14 0.41 2.89
N SER A 116 17.26 0.68 2.23
CA SER A 116 17.42 1.87 1.41
C SER A 116 18.40 1.64 0.28
N GLY A 117 18.16 2.33 -0.84
CA GLY A 117 18.99 2.18 -2.03
C GLY A 117 18.46 2.98 -3.21
N TYR A 118 19.29 3.08 -4.26
CA TYR A 118 18.88 3.71 -5.50
C TYR A 118 18.06 2.77 -6.37
N VAL A 119 16.98 3.30 -6.92
CA VAL A 119 16.09 2.62 -7.87
C VAL A 119 15.78 3.56 -9.03
N GLU A 120 15.42 3.00 -10.18
CA GLU A 120 14.79 3.74 -11.27
C GLU A 120 13.28 3.68 -11.05
N TRP A 121 12.63 4.84 -10.91
CA TRP A 121 11.19 4.95 -10.69
C TRP A 121 10.50 5.50 -11.94
N GLU A 122 9.45 4.83 -12.40
CA GLU A 122 8.64 5.24 -13.53
C GLU A 122 7.62 6.32 -13.09
N GLN A 123 8.00 7.59 -13.20
CA GLN A 123 7.12 8.70 -12.81
C GLN A 123 5.92 8.84 -13.74
N LYS A 124 6.10 8.51 -15.02
CA LYS A 124 5.06 8.41 -16.05
C LYS A 124 5.44 7.26 -16.96
N ARG A 125 4.47 6.65 -17.63
CA ARG A 125 4.70 5.53 -18.57
C ARG A 125 5.87 5.83 -19.53
N GLY A 126 6.92 5.01 -19.46
CA GLY A 126 8.17 5.11 -20.23
C GLY A 126 9.16 6.19 -19.77
N LYS A 127 8.83 7.02 -18.78
CA LYS A 127 9.69 8.07 -18.22
C LYS A 127 10.20 7.68 -16.85
N TRP A 128 11.46 7.25 -16.85
CA TRP A 128 12.16 6.78 -15.67
C TRP A 128 13.03 7.86 -15.06
N SER A 129 13.19 7.79 -13.75
CA SER A 129 14.12 8.66 -13.04
C SER A 129 14.76 7.94 -11.87
N LYS A 130 16.07 8.10 -11.73
CA LYS A 130 16.81 7.60 -10.57
C LYS A 130 16.34 8.32 -9.31
N ARG A 131 15.95 7.57 -8.29
CA ARG A 131 15.51 8.04 -6.98
C ARG A 131 16.18 7.23 -5.88
N PHE A 132 16.41 7.87 -4.75
CA PHE A 132 16.78 7.17 -3.53
C PHE A 132 15.50 6.76 -2.81
N MET A 133 15.32 5.45 -2.62
CA MET A 133 14.14 4.87 -2.00
C MET A 133 14.48 4.32 -0.62
N GLN A 134 13.55 4.45 0.33
CA GLN A 134 13.68 3.94 1.69
C GLN A 134 12.40 3.23 2.12
N LEU A 135 12.56 2.03 2.67
CA LEU A 135 11.56 1.33 3.48
C LEU A 135 11.81 1.68 4.95
N ARG A 136 10.87 2.39 5.55
CA ARG A 136 10.85 2.72 6.98
C ARG A 136 9.41 2.99 7.43
N GLU A 137 9.12 2.78 8.71
CA GLU A 137 7.80 3.10 9.28
C GLU A 137 6.66 2.47 8.47
N HIS A 138 6.85 1.22 8.04
CA HIS A 138 5.88 0.47 7.24
C HIS A 138 5.50 1.13 5.91
N SER A 139 6.33 2.02 5.39
CA SER A 139 6.05 2.82 4.21
C SER A 139 7.28 2.92 3.31
N LEU A 140 7.04 3.16 2.03
CA LEU A 140 8.08 3.41 1.05
C LEU A 140 8.13 4.90 0.77
N TRP A 141 9.32 5.46 0.85
CA TRP A 141 9.61 6.87 0.63
C TRP A 141 10.60 7.02 -0.51
N ILE A 142 10.44 8.06 -1.33
CA ILE A 142 11.38 8.37 -2.40
C ILE A 142 11.89 9.80 -2.30
N SER A 143 13.12 10.03 -2.74
CA SER A 143 13.75 11.35 -2.78
C SER A 143 14.67 11.47 -3.99
N LYS A 144 15.04 12.70 -4.35
CA LYS A 144 15.98 12.94 -5.46
C LYS A 144 17.36 12.32 -5.18
N ARG A 145 17.82 12.38 -3.92
CA ARG A 145 19.10 11.87 -3.43
C ARG A 145 18.97 11.54 -1.94
N GLU A 146 19.88 10.73 -1.42
CA GLU A 146 20.00 10.46 0.01
C GLU A 146 20.10 11.77 0.83
N GLY A 147 19.43 11.80 1.98
CA GLY A 147 19.40 12.97 2.88
C GLY A 147 18.65 14.19 2.35
N LYS A 148 17.90 14.07 1.24
CA LYS A 148 17.03 15.15 0.72
C LYS A 148 15.58 14.95 1.11
N GLU A 149 14.78 15.97 0.81
CA GLU A 149 13.33 15.95 0.98
C GLU A 149 12.73 14.67 0.37
N GLN A 150 11.91 14.01 1.18
CA GLN A 150 11.33 12.73 0.88
C GLN A 150 9.83 12.90 0.65
N VAL A 151 9.32 12.15 -0.31
CA VAL A 151 7.89 12.06 -0.61
C VAL A 151 7.45 10.64 -0.30
N LEU A 152 6.33 10.50 0.40
CA LEU A 152 5.69 9.20 0.62
C LEU A 152 5.28 8.64 -0.73
N LEU A 153 5.78 7.45 -1.06
CA LEU A 153 5.37 6.73 -2.25
C LEU A 153 4.10 5.94 -1.95
N CYS A 154 4.14 5.05 -0.96
CA CYS A 154 2.98 4.27 -0.53
C CYS A 154 3.15 3.70 0.88
N SER A 155 2.03 3.33 1.52
CA SER A 155 2.01 2.63 2.81
C SER A 155 1.83 1.13 2.61
N LEU A 156 2.59 0.31 3.34
CA LEU A 156 2.40 -1.13 3.38
C LEU A 156 1.20 -1.55 4.23
N SER A 157 0.32 -0.65 4.66
CA SER A 157 -1.01 -1.02 5.16
C SER A 157 -1.94 -1.45 4.02
N ASN A 158 -1.73 -0.94 2.81
CA ASN A 158 -2.56 -1.26 1.65
C ASN A 158 -1.78 -1.41 0.34
N PHE A 159 -0.45 -1.54 0.39
CA PHE A 159 0.38 -1.90 -0.77
C PHE A 159 1.18 -3.16 -0.50
N ASP A 160 1.48 -3.89 -1.57
CA ASP A 160 2.40 -5.02 -1.55
C ASP A 160 3.30 -5.01 -2.78
N ALA A 161 4.38 -5.79 -2.74
CA ALA A 161 5.35 -5.90 -3.83
C ALA A 161 4.99 -7.02 -4.80
N TYR A 162 5.11 -6.74 -6.10
CA TYR A 162 4.82 -7.65 -7.20
C TYR A 162 6.04 -7.76 -8.12
N ILE A 163 6.33 -8.99 -8.55
CA ILE A 163 7.30 -9.29 -9.61
C ILE A 163 6.64 -8.98 -10.94
N VAL A 164 7.29 -8.17 -11.77
CA VAL A 164 6.78 -7.83 -13.10
C VAL A 164 7.25 -8.87 -14.11
N ASN A 165 6.31 -9.64 -14.65
CA ASN A 165 6.60 -10.71 -15.60
C ASN A 165 6.51 -10.24 -17.06
N ARG A 166 5.70 -9.22 -17.33
CA ARG A 166 5.58 -8.65 -18.67
C ARG A 166 6.81 -7.82 -19.00
N ASN A 167 7.23 -7.87 -20.27
CA ASN A 167 8.34 -7.07 -20.76
C ASN A 167 8.02 -5.57 -20.61
N HIS A 168 8.49 -5.00 -19.50
CA HIS A 168 8.40 -3.59 -19.18
C HIS A 168 9.65 -2.95 -19.77
N ARG A 169 9.55 -1.79 -20.44
CA ARG A 169 10.71 -1.05 -20.97
C ARG A 169 11.49 -0.39 -19.83
N ALA A 170 11.84 -1.19 -18.84
CA ALA A 170 12.58 -0.80 -17.66
C ALA A 170 14.05 -0.59 -18.03
N PRO A 171 14.70 0.45 -17.48
CA PRO A 171 16.12 0.73 -17.72
C PRO A 171 17.07 -0.26 -17.03
N LYS A 172 16.56 -1.10 -16.12
CA LYS A 172 17.36 -2.06 -15.33
C LYS A 172 16.73 -3.46 -15.38
N PRO A 173 17.53 -4.54 -15.25
CA PRO A 173 17.10 -5.90 -15.54
C PRO A 173 16.06 -6.46 -14.57
N PHE A 174 16.01 -5.96 -13.33
CA PHE A 174 15.02 -6.40 -12.36
C PHE A 174 13.94 -5.33 -12.22
N ALA A 175 12.75 -5.63 -12.75
CA ALA A 175 11.57 -4.78 -12.61
C ALA A 175 10.61 -5.37 -11.58
N PHE A 176 10.07 -4.51 -10.72
CA PHE A 176 9.05 -4.87 -9.75
C PHE A 176 8.11 -3.69 -9.56
N SER A 177 6.95 -3.95 -8.97
CA SER A 177 5.93 -2.93 -8.76
C SER A 177 5.43 -2.96 -7.32
N LEU A 178 5.06 -1.78 -6.82
CA LEU A 178 4.25 -1.63 -5.63
C LEU A 178 2.83 -1.37 -6.10
N LYS A 179 1.91 -2.30 -5.85
CA LYS A 179 0.49 -2.16 -6.21
C LYS A 179 -0.36 -2.13 -4.94
N SER A 180 -1.39 -1.30 -4.95
CA SER A 180 -2.39 -1.29 -3.89
C SER A 180 -3.17 -2.62 -3.83
N THR A 181 -3.37 -3.13 -2.62
CA THR A 181 -4.24 -4.26 -2.31
C THR A 181 -5.70 -3.84 -2.11
N ASP A 182 -6.02 -2.56 -2.29
CA ASP A 182 -7.39 -2.08 -2.38
C ASP A 182 -7.91 -2.16 -3.83
N SER A 183 -9.21 -1.94 -4.02
CA SER A 183 -9.79 -1.83 -5.37
C SER A 183 -9.27 -0.57 -6.08
N LEU A 184 -8.93 -0.71 -7.37
CA LEU A 184 -8.55 0.42 -8.23
C LEU A 184 -9.63 1.53 -8.27
N THR A 185 -10.90 1.19 -8.01
CA THR A 185 -12.01 2.16 -7.97
C THR A 185 -11.88 3.21 -6.86
N PHE A 186 -11.02 2.99 -5.86
CA PHE A 186 -10.77 3.95 -4.79
C PHE A 186 -9.74 5.03 -5.17
N PHE A 187 -9.15 4.95 -6.37
CA PHE A 187 -8.11 5.86 -6.83
C PHE A 187 -8.65 6.81 -7.89
N GLU A 188 -8.53 8.12 -7.64
CA GLU A 188 -8.87 9.15 -8.63
C GLU A 188 -7.94 9.08 -9.85
N ASN A 189 -6.67 8.73 -9.60
CA ASN A 189 -5.66 8.60 -10.61
C ASN A 189 -5.02 7.20 -10.59
N ALA A 190 -5.10 6.50 -11.71
CA ALA A 190 -4.54 5.16 -11.86
C ALA A 190 -3.02 5.11 -11.67
N SER A 191 -2.30 6.23 -11.81
CA SER A 191 -0.85 6.28 -11.52
C SER A 191 -0.52 6.13 -10.04
N ASP A 192 -1.50 6.35 -9.16
CA ASP A 192 -1.33 6.24 -7.72
C ASP A 192 -1.64 4.81 -7.23
N TYR A 193 -2.20 3.96 -8.11
CA TYR A 193 -2.53 2.57 -7.81
C TYR A 193 -1.30 1.64 -7.92
N VAL A 194 -0.37 1.95 -8.82
CA VAL A 194 0.82 1.14 -9.10
C VAL A 194 2.05 2.03 -9.30
N HIS A 195 3.12 1.70 -8.60
CA HIS A 195 4.43 2.33 -8.79
C HIS A 195 5.43 1.32 -9.35
N ASN A 196 5.88 1.54 -10.58
CA ASN A 196 6.86 0.67 -11.23
C ASN A 196 8.28 1.12 -10.91
N LEU A 197 9.11 0.14 -10.55
CA LEU A 197 10.47 0.31 -10.08
C LEU A 197 11.38 -0.64 -10.86
N SER A 198 12.63 -0.25 -11.06
CA SER A 198 13.64 -1.17 -11.55
C SER A 198 15.02 -0.91 -10.96
N CYS A 199 15.81 -1.97 -10.79
CA CYS A 199 17.16 -1.93 -10.26
C CYS A 199 17.96 -3.15 -10.74
N ASN A 200 19.19 -3.31 -10.26
CA ASN A 200 19.95 -4.52 -10.55
C ASN A 200 19.32 -5.74 -9.86
N GLU A 201 19.65 -6.94 -10.30
CA GLU A 201 19.02 -8.17 -9.84
C GLU A 201 19.24 -8.46 -8.35
N ARG A 202 20.43 -8.18 -7.83
CA ARG A 202 20.75 -8.39 -6.41
C ARG A 202 19.90 -7.50 -5.52
N ASP A 203 19.86 -6.21 -5.82
CA ASP A 203 19.08 -5.23 -5.06
C ASP A 203 17.59 -5.49 -5.22
N GLY A 204 17.14 -5.90 -6.41
CA GLY A 204 15.74 -6.22 -6.68
C GLY A 204 15.22 -7.37 -5.84
N LYS A 205 15.97 -8.47 -5.75
CA LYS A 205 15.64 -9.61 -4.87
C LYS A 205 15.56 -9.17 -3.41
N LEU A 206 16.49 -8.33 -2.96
CA LEU A 206 16.50 -7.81 -1.60
C LEU A 206 15.31 -6.88 -1.33
N TRP A 207 14.97 -5.98 -2.26
CA TRP A 207 13.78 -5.13 -2.16
C TRP A 207 12.50 -5.96 -2.04
N MET A 208 12.32 -6.96 -2.92
CA MET A 208 11.16 -7.84 -2.87
C MET A 208 11.04 -8.52 -1.50
N GLU A 209 12.09 -9.18 -1.02
CA GLU A 209 12.06 -9.84 0.28
C GLU A 209 11.75 -8.86 1.42
N LYS A 210 12.44 -7.71 1.48
CA LYS A 210 12.26 -6.73 2.56
C LYS A 210 10.86 -6.13 2.58
N ILE A 211 10.32 -5.79 1.42
CA ILE A 211 8.95 -5.24 1.33
C ILE A 211 7.92 -6.31 1.69
N LEU A 212 8.07 -7.53 1.16
CA LEU A 212 7.13 -8.62 1.46
C LEU A 212 7.15 -8.97 2.96
N VAL A 213 8.33 -9.04 3.58
CA VAL A 213 8.47 -9.28 5.04
C VAL A 213 7.90 -8.11 5.85
N ALA A 214 8.14 -6.87 5.43
CA ALA A 214 7.58 -5.70 6.11
C ALA A 214 6.05 -5.68 6.03
N ARG A 215 5.45 -6.08 4.91
CA ARG A 215 3.99 -6.24 4.80
C ARG A 215 3.48 -7.39 5.67
N SER A 216 4.20 -8.51 5.78
CA SER A 216 3.86 -9.59 6.74
C SER A 216 3.76 -9.07 8.17
N TYR A 217 4.72 -8.23 8.58
CA TYR A 217 4.70 -7.58 9.89
C TYR A 217 3.46 -6.72 10.08
N VAL A 218 3.11 -5.87 9.11
CA VAL A 218 1.93 -4.99 9.18
C VAL A 218 0.64 -5.81 9.32
N LEU A 219 0.46 -6.83 8.49
CA LEU A 219 -0.72 -7.71 8.53
C LEU A 219 -0.87 -8.41 9.89
N GLN A 220 0.26 -8.84 10.49
CA GLN A 220 0.25 -9.45 11.82
C GLN A 220 -0.18 -8.45 12.88
N GLN A 221 0.32 -7.21 12.85
CA GLN A 221 -0.05 -6.17 13.82
C GLN A 221 -1.54 -5.79 13.69
N GLU A 222 -2.04 -5.60 12.46
CA GLU A 222 -3.45 -5.29 12.20
C GLU A 222 -4.38 -6.37 12.75
N ARG A 223 -4.01 -7.66 12.59
CA ARG A 223 -4.76 -8.77 13.19
C ARG A 223 -4.73 -8.77 14.71
N GLN A 224 -3.58 -8.54 15.34
CA GLN A 224 -3.50 -8.51 16.80
C GLN A 224 -4.38 -7.41 17.40
N ILE A 225 -4.43 -6.24 16.76
CA ILE A 225 -5.29 -5.13 17.22
C ILE A 225 -6.77 -5.48 17.09
N LEU A 226 -7.18 -6.07 15.95
CA LEU A 226 -8.59 -6.39 15.69
C LEU A 226 -9.11 -7.56 16.53
N PHE A 227 -8.27 -8.55 16.84
CA PHE A 227 -8.67 -9.79 17.53
C PHE A 227 -8.23 -9.87 18.99
N ASN A 228 -7.47 -8.90 19.50
CA ASN A 228 -7.12 -8.78 20.93
C ASN A 228 -7.42 -7.37 21.48
N PRO A 229 -8.70 -7.05 21.79
CA PRO A 229 -9.10 -5.73 22.26
C PRO A 229 -8.45 -5.30 23.60
N LYS A 230 -7.81 -6.22 24.34
CA LYS A 230 -7.04 -5.88 25.56
C LYS A 230 -5.76 -5.08 25.25
N ALA A 231 -5.20 -5.20 24.03
CA ALA A 231 -4.03 -4.42 23.61
C ALA A 231 -4.40 -3.02 23.09
N ALA A 232 -5.62 -2.83 22.58
CA ALA A 232 -6.11 -1.55 22.07
C ALA A 232 -6.34 -0.49 23.17
N GLY A 233 -6.39 -0.90 24.44
CA GLY A 233 -6.59 -0.02 25.59
C GLY A 233 -5.32 0.67 26.14
N ALA A 234 -4.12 0.33 25.65
CA ALA A 234 -2.86 0.85 26.21
C ALA A 234 -2.25 2.01 25.41
N SER A 235 -2.71 2.26 24.17
CA SER A 235 -2.19 3.33 23.31
C SER A 235 -3.34 4.05 22.62
N GLY A 236 -4.06 4.87 23.40
CA GLY A 236 -5.13 5.74 22.91
C GLY A 236 -4.62 6.86 22.01
N ALA A 237 -4.26 6.53 20.77
CA ALA A 237 -4.21 7.45 19.64
C ALA A 237 -4.68 6.68 18.41
N ALA A 238 -6.00 6.53 18.29
CA ALA A 238 -6.62 6.01 17.08
C ALA A 238 -6.23 6.92 15.91
N LEU A 239 -5.46 6.39 14.96
CA LEU A 239 -5.24 6.99 13.65
C LEU A 239 -6.56 6.90 12.88
N SER A 240 -7.44 7.88 13.11
CA SER A 240 -8.59 8.14 12.27
C SER A 240 -8.09 8.44 10.86
N ARG A 241 -8.59 7.66 9.89
CA ARG A 241 -8.44 7.91 8.45
C ARG A 241 -8.96 9.31 8.16
N ALA A 242 -8.06 10.29 8.11
CA ALA A 242 -8.40 11.65 7.74
C ALA A 242 -8.63 11.73 6.23
N GLY A 243 -9.90 11.58 5.85
CA GLY A 243 -10.41 12.12 4.61
C GLY A 243 -10.17 13.62 4.55
N THR A 244 -9.88 14.08 3.35
CA THR A 244 -9.47 15.42 2.98
C THR A 244 -10.55 16.49 3.25
N LEU A 245 -10.08 17.65 3.72
CA LEU A 245 -10.61 19.02 3.50
C LEU A 245 -12.05 19.35 3.97
N ALA A 246 -12.16 19.80 5.22
CA ALA A 246 -13.30 20.59 5.68
C ALA A 246 -13.10 22.08 5.36
N ARG A 247 -13.93 22.62 4.45
CA ARG A 247 -14.17 24.06 4.28
C ARG A 247 -14.89 24.59 5.53
N LYS A 248 -14.30 25.58 6.18
CA LYS A 248 -14.84 26.25 7.37
C LYS A 248 -15.98 27.21 6.96
N GLY A 249 -17.22 26.72 7.03
CA GLY A 249 -18.43 27.54 6.96
C GLY A 249 -18.89 27.89 8.37
N THR A 250 -18.82 29.17 8.74
CA THR A 250 -19.32 29.69 10.02
C THR A 250 -20.81 29.98 9.93
N THR A 251 -21.64 29.26 10.68
CA THR A 251 -23.03 29.62 10.93
C THR A 251 -23.28 29.77 12.43
N ARG A 252 -23.83 30.94 12.76
CA ARG A 252 -24.13 31.47 14.09
C ARG A 252 -25.39 30.82 14.70
N ARG A 253 -25.49 30.82 16.02
CA ARG A 253 -26.77 30.83 16.76
C ARG A 253 -26.73 31.84 17.93
N PRO A 254 -27.89 32.35 18.36
CA PRO A 254 -28.05 33.74 18.80
C PRO A 254 -28.12 33.89 20.33
N VAL A 255 -27.81 35.09 20.81
CA VAL A 255 -28.21 35.59 22.13
C VAL A 255 -28.79 36.99 21.94
N GLU A 256 -29.88 37.23 22.66
CA GLU A 256 -30.84 38.33 22.54
C GLU A 256 -30.28 39.71 22.97
N ALA A 257 -31.03 40.74 22.57
CA ALA A 257 -30.71 42.18 22.55
C ALA A 257 -30.65 42.84 23.96
N PRO A 258 -30.31 44.16 24.12
CA PRO A 258 -31.02 45.28 23.49
C PRO A 258 -30.14 46.38 22.86
N LEU A 259 -30.81 47.13 21.97
CA LEU A 259 -30.34 48.19 21.08
C LEU A 259 -30.16 49.55 21.79
N VAL A 260 -29.11 50.29 21.41
CA VAL A 260 -29.12 51.76 21.39
C VAL A 260 -28.49 52.23 20.08
N SER A 261 -29.21 53.04 19.32
CA SER A 261 -28.84 53.55 17.98
C SER A 261 -28.16 54.90 18.04
N VAL A 262 -27.11 55.14 17.24
CA VAL A 262 -26.61 56.50 16.91
C VAL A 262 -26.04 56.48 15.45
N PRO A 263 -26.25 57.53 14.62
CA PRO A 263 -26.35 57.45 13.14
C PRO A 263 -25.01 57.59 12.37
N PRO A 264 -24.99 57.35 11.04
CA PRO A 264 -23.75 57.29 10.26
C PRO A 264 -23.34 58.67 9.74
N LEU A 265 -22.03 58.89 9.61
CA LEU A 265 -21.48 60.04 8.89
C LEU A 265 -20.34 59.62 7.95
N VAL A 266 -20.70 59.68 6.67
CA VAL A 266 -20.00 60.24 5.49
C VAL A 266 -18.58 59.78 5.13
N PHE A 267 -18.47 59.38 3.87
CA PHE A 267 -17.25 59.20 3.08
C PHE A 267 -16.40 60.47 3.03
N SER A 268 -15.09 60.32 3.15
CA SER A 268 -14.14 61.12 2.37
C SER A 268 -12.93 60.31 1.96
N ASP A 269 -12.60 60.53 0.71
CA ASP A 269 -11.59 59.95 -0.14
C ASP A 269 -10.23 60.60 0.19
N GLN A 270 -9.20 59.85 0.58
CA GLN A 270 -7.80 60.26 0.41
C GLN A 270 -6.83 59.08 0.30
N VAL A 271 -6.20 59.03 -0.87
CA VAL A 271 -5.00 58.26 -1.22
C VAL A 271 -3.82 58.71 -0.35
N GLN A 272 -3.19 57.79 0.40
CA GLN A 272 -1.82 58.01 0.87
C GLN A 272 -1.02 56.70 0.91
N ARG A 273 0.13 56.74 0.21
CA ARG A 273 1.16 55.72 0.12
C ARG A 273 1.80 55.50 1.50
N SER A 274 1.72 54.29 2.05
CA SER A 274 2.48 53.90 3.24
C SER A 274 3.79 53.23 2.83
N GLN A 275 4.92 53.83 3.26
CA GLN A 275 6.21 53.14 3.30
C GLN A 275 6.20 52.11 4.44
N PRO A 276 6.87 50.94 4.29
CA PRO A 276 6.58 49.78 5.12
C PRO A 276 7.50 49.57 6.34
N PHE A 277 8.30 50.54 6.80
CA PHE A 277 9.24 50.28 7.90
C PHE A 277 9.30 51.39 8.95
N GLU A 278 9.27 50.96 10.22
CA GLU A 278 9.32 51.81 11.41
C GLU A 278 10.72 52.40 11.66
N PRO A 279 10.83 53.61 12.21
CA PRO A 279 12.11 54.22 12.58
C PRO A 279 12.80 53.41 13.69
N GLY A 280 13.99 52.85 13.40
CA GLY A 280 14.81 52.09 14.37
C GLY A 280 15.31 50.72 13.87
N SER A 281 14.92 50.30 12.66
CA SER A 281 15.34 49.01 12.09
C SER A 281 16.77 49.02 11.54
N LEU A 282 17.50 47.92 11.77
CA LEU A 282 18.91 47.65 11.44
C LEU A 282 19.24 47.59 9.93
N LEU A 283 18.28 47.94 9.05
CA LEU A 283 18.46 48.03 7.60
C LEU A 283 18.55 49.47 7.08
N HIS A 284 18.71 50.46 7.97
CA HIS A 284 19.02 51.83 7.58
C HIS A 284 20.50 51.94 7.16
N GLY A 285 20.76 51.72 5.87
CA GLY A 285 22.10 51.76 5.28
C GLY A 285 22.76 53.14 5.46
N ARG A 286 23.96 53.16 6.03
CA ARG A 286 24.87 54.31 6.02
C ARG A 286 25.44 54.47 4.60
N VAL A 287 25.22 55.65 4.03
CA VAL A 287 25.94 56.13 2.84
C VAL A 287 27.04 57.08 3.32
N SER A 288 28.28 56.69 3.08
CA SER A 288 29.45 57.56 2.95
C SER A 288 30.51 56.81 2.17
#